data_AF-A0A929IRE6-F1
#
_entry.id   AF-A0A929IRE6-F1
#
_cell.length_a   1.000
_cell.length_b   1.000
_cell.length_c   1.000
_cell.angle_alpha   90.00
_cell.angle_beta   90.00
_cell.angle_gamma   90.00
#
_symmetry.space_group_name_H-M   'P 1'
#
loop_
_entity.id
_entity.type
_entity.pdbx_description
1 polymer ?
#
loop_
_entity_poly.entity_id
_entity_poly.type
_entity_poly.pdbx_seq_one_letter_code
_entity_poly.pdbx_strand_id
1 'polypeptide(L)' 'MPPTARVIGAAGRQCQWIEGDPGGDDSCKCLRVTIRGSNWCPAHRARVYLPPEIAELRFGPLPGLLARRTAP' A
#
# COMPACT_ATOMS: atom_id res chain seq x y z
N MET A 1 -12.34 31.22 3.73
CA MET A 1 -12.55 29.88 4.32
C MET A 1 -11.53 28.96 3.67
N PRO A 2 -10.54 28.39 4.39
CA PRO A 2 -9.65 27.41 3.77
C PRO A 2 -10.48 26.18 3.35
N PRO A 3 -10.22 25.55 2.20
CA PRO A 3 -10.88 24.30 1.86
C PRO A 3 -10.50 23.28 2.94
N THR A 4 -11.49 22.84 3.72
CA THR A 4 -11.35 21.70 4.61
C THR A 4 -10.92 20.51 3.75
N ALA A 5 -9.64 20.20 3.78
CA ALA A 5 -9.11 18.97 3.23
C ALA A 5 -9.81 17.82 3.96
N ARG A 6 -10.84 17.25 3.33
CA ARG A 6 -11.42 15.99 3.79
C ARG A 6 -10.36 14.94 3.61
N VAL A 7 -9.87 14.39 4.71
CA VAL A 7 -9.29 13.05 4.68
C VAL A 7 -10.43 12.14 4.22
N ILE A 8 -10.41 11.73 2.94
CA ILE A 8 -11.31 10.70 2.41
C ILE A 8 -10.82 9.38 3.00
N GLY A 9 -11.18 9.16 4.26
CA GLY A 9 -10.93 7.94 4.99
C GLY A 9 -11.79 6.83 4.40
N ALA A 10 -11.17 6.06 3.50
CA ALA A 10 -11.41 4.65 3.22
C ALA A 10 -12.78 4.09 3.65
N ALA A 11 -13.82 4.36 2.85
CA ALA A 11 -14.96 3.46 2.80
C ALA A 11 -14.52 2.17 2.07
N GLY A 12 -13.87 1.28 2.84
CA GLY A 12 -13.67 -0.13 2.52
C GLY A 12 -12.56 -0.47 1.53
N ARG A 13 -11.33 -0.75 2.02
CA ARG A 13 -10.35 -1.67 1.38
C ARG A 13 -10.19 -1.58 -0.15
N GLN A 14 -10.17 -0.38 -0.75
CA GLN A 14 -9.95 -0.23 -2.18
C GLN A 14 -8.53 0.23 -2.50
N CYS A 15 -7.96 -0.33 -3.57
CA CYS A 15 -6.57 -0.15 -3.98
C CYS A 15 -6.33 1.29 -4.42
N GLN A 16 -5.35 1.94 -3.79
CA GLN A 16 -4.99 3.34 -4.01
C GLN A 16 -3.92 3.52 -5.11
N TRP A 17 -3.73 2.52 -5.97
CA TRP A 17 -2.75 2.61 -7.06
C TRP A 17 -3.34 3.47 -8.17
N ILE A 18 -2.57 4.45 -8.64
CA ILE A 18 -2.98 5.37 -9.69
C ILE A 18 -2.54 4.80 -11.05
N GLU A 19 -3.50 4.67 -11.96
CA GLU A 19 -3.30 4.32 -13.36
C GLU A 19 -3.37 5.61 -14.19
N GLY A 20 -2.21 6.11 -14.62
CA GLY A 20 -2.11 7.36 -15.39
C GLY A 20 -1.87 8.59 -14.51
N ASP A 21 -2.45 9.72 -14.92
CA ASP A 21 -2.29 11.00 -14.22
C ASP A 21 -3.23 11.12 -13.01
N PRO A 22 -2.75 11.63 -11.87
CA PRO A 22 -3.57 11.85 -10.69
C PRO A 22 -4.61 12.95 -10.96
N GLY A 23 -5.89 12.56 -10.95
CA GLY A 23 -7.01 13.48 -10.98
C GLY A 23 -7.43 13.97 -9.59
N GLY A 24 -8.37 14.92 -9.54
CA GLY A 24 -9.00 15.37 -8.30
C GLY A 24 -10.01 14.38 -7.71
N ASP A 25 -10.31 13.31 -8.43
CA ASP A 25 -11.26 12.26 -8.05
C ASP A 25 -10.61 10.86 -8.09
N ASP A 26 -11.38 9.84 -7.68
CA ASP A 26 -10.90 8.46 -7.53
C ASP A 26 -10.92 7.62 -8.83
N SER A 27 -11.29 8.20 -9.99
CA SER A 27 -11.39 7.49 -11.28
C SER A 27 -10.07 6.90 -11.78
N CYS A 28 -8.94 7.55 -11.44
CA CYS A 28 -7.61 7.08 -11.78
C CYS A 28 -7.11 5.95 -10.87
N LYS A 29 -7.88 5.55 -9.85
CA LYS A 29 -7.46 4.52 -8.91
C LYS A 29 -7.87 3.14 -9.39
N CYS A 30 -7.06 2.14 -9.04
CA CYS A 30 -7.33 0.74 -9.37
C CYS A 30 -8.63 0.22 -8.71
N LEU A 31 -8.97 0.72 -7.52
CA LEU A 31 -10.18 0.40 -6.73
C LEU A 31 -10.41 -1.10 -6.40
N ARG A 32 -9.52 -2.01 -6.82
CA ARG A 32 -9.57 -3.44 -6.43
C ARG A 32 -9.46 -3.61 -4.92
N VAL A 33 -9.97 -4.74 -4.40
CA VAL A 33 -9.87 -5.06 -2.97
C VAL A 33 -8.41 -5.11 -2.51
N THR A 34 -8.11 -4.46 -1.39
CA THR A 34 -6.78 -4.45 -0.77
C THR A 34 -6.54 -5.68 0.08
N ILE A 35 -5.27 -6.04 0.20
CA ILE A 35 -4.84 -6.98 1.24
C ILE A 35 -4.94 -6.32 2.62
N ARG A 36 -5.21 -7.13 3.65
CA ARG A 36 -5.26 -6.65 5.04
C ARG A 36 -3.93 -5.97 5.40
N GLY A 37 -4.02 -4.77 5.96
CA GLY A 37 -2.85 -3.99 6.36
C GLY A 37 -2.16 -3.22 5.24
N SER A 38 -2.59 -3.29 3.97
CA SER A 38 -2.02 -2.48 2.88
C SER A 38 -3.06 -1.64 2.14
N ASN A 39 -2.56 -0.59 1.48
CA ASN A 39 -3.36 0.31 0.64
C ASN A 39 -3.46 -0.20 -0.81
N TRP A 40 -2.83 -1.34 -1.11
CA TRP A 40 -2.71 -1.90 -2.45
C TRP A 40 -3.35 -3.29 -2.54
N CYS A 41 -3.84 -3.65 -3.71
CA CYS A 41 -4.22 -5.02 -4.08
C CYS A 41 -2.97 -5.90 -4.26
N PRO A 42 -3.09 -7.24 -4.36
CA PRO A 42 -1.94 -8.14 -4.48
C PRO A 42 -0.98 -7.79 -5.63
N ALA A 43 -1.52 -7.46 -6.81
CA ALA A 43 -0.72 -7.11 -7.99
C ALA A 43 0.08 -5.82 -7.79
N HIS A 44 -0.56 -4.78 -7.25
CA HIS A 44 0.11 -3.51 -7.01
C HIS A 44 1.05 -3.55 -5.81
N ARG A 45 0.74 -4.37 -4.79
CA ARG A 45 1.64 -4.59 -3.64
C ARG A 45 2.99 -5.16 -4.07
N ALA A 46 3.03 -6.03 -5.10
CA ALA A 46 4.26 -6.61 -5.62
C ALA A 46 5.17 -5.58 -6.34
N ARG A 47 4.60 -4.44 -6.78
CA ARG A 47 5.31 -3.38 -7.49
C ARG A 47 5.83 -2.28 -6.56
N VAL A 48 5.20 -2.11 -5.40
CA VAL A 48 5.62 -1.12 -4.40
C VAL A 48 6.84 -1.64 -3.66
N TYR A 49 7.91 -0.84 -3.67
CA TYR A 49 9.03 -1.06 -2.78
C TYR A 49 8.60 -0.83 -1.33
N LEU A 50 8.84 -1.81 -0.46
CA LEU A 50 8.77 -1.60 0.98
C LEU A 50 10.16 -1.77 1.59
N PRO A 51 10.61 -0.81 2.41
CA PRO A 51 11.75 -0.99 3.27
C PRO A 51 11.56 -2.25 4.14
N PRO A 52 12.61 -3.05 4.37
CA PRO A 52 12.54 -4.27 5.17
C PRO A 52 11.93 -4.05 6.56
N GLU A 53 12.33 -2.96 7.22
CA GLU A 53 11.84 -2.56 8.55
C GLU A 53 10.32 -2.31 8.58
N ILE A 54 9.74 -1.72 7.53
CA ILE A 54 8.30 -1.48 7.42
C ILE A 54 7.57 -2.76 7.00
N ALA A 55 8.20 -3.60 6.19
CA ALA A 55 7.62 -4.87 5.77
C ALA A 55 7.41 -5.82 6.96
N GLU A 56 8.38 -5.92 7.87
CA GLU A 56 8.30 -6.77 9.07
C GLU A 56 7.22 -6.29 10.05
N LEU A 57 7.14 -4.98 10.32
CA LEU A 57 6.15 -4.39 11.22
C LEU A 57 4.70 -4.56 10.72
N ARG A 58 4.52 -4.56 9.39
CA ARG A 58 3.19 -4.44 8.78
C ARG A 58 2.60 -5.77 8.31
N PHE A 59 3.44 -6.77 8.05
CA PHE A 59 3.02 -8.06 7.50
C PHE A 59 3.51 -9.28 8.30
N GLY A 60 4.23 -9.08 9.41
CA GLY A 60 4.91 -10.15 10.12
C GLY A 60 6.23 -10.54 9.42
N PRO A 61 6.99 -11.51 9.96
CA PRO A 61 8.27 -11.89 9.39
C PRO A 61 8.08 -12.36 7.94
N LEU A 62 8.69 -11.64 7.00
CA LEU A 62 8.81 -12.11 5.62
C LEU A 62 9.68 -13.38 5.64
N PRO A 63 9.20 -14.53 5.15
CA PRO A 63 9.93 -15.80 5.25
C PRO A 63 11.29 -15.83 4.52
N GLY A 64 11.68 -14.74 3.83
CA GLY A 64 12.97 -14.61 3.14
C GLY A 64 13.97 -13.60 3.73
N LEU A 65 13.60 -12.79 4.73
CA LEU A 65 14.49 -11.75 5.28
C LEU A 65 15.30 -12.22 6.50
N LEU A 66 14.85 -13.28 7.16
CA LEU A 66 15.62 -13.96 8.22
C LEU A 66 16.86 -14.71 7.68
N ALA A 67 16.96 -14.94 6.36
CA ALA A 67 18.07 -15.68 5.76
C ALA A 67 19.38 -14.87 5.63
N ARG A 68 19.38 -13.56 5.90
CA ARG A 68 20.58 -12.70 5.73
C ARG A 68 21.25 -12.26 7.03
N ARG A 69 20.72 -12.65 8.19
CA ARG A 69 21.27 -12.25 9.50
C ARG A 69 22.16 -13.33 10.15
N THR A 70 22.51 -14.38 9.43
CA THR A 70 23.29 -15.52 9.95
C THR A 70 24.44 -15.91 9.00
N ALA A 71 25.17 -14.93 8.49
CA ALA A 71 26.49 -15.17 7.92
C ALA A 71 27.55 -14.74 8.96
N PRO A 72 28.56 -15.59 9.25
CA PRO A 72 29.58 -15.35 10.27
C PRO A 72 30.51 -14.19 9.95
#